data_AF-A0A3Q1CRR3-F1
#
_entry.id   AF-A0A3Q1CRR3-F1
#
_cell.length_a   1.000
_cell.length_b   1.000
_cell.length_c   1.000
_cell.angle_alpha   90.00
_cell.angle_beta   90.00
_cell.angle_gamma   90.00
#
_symmetry.space_group_name_H-M   'P 1'
#
loop_
_entity.id
_entity.type
_entity.pdbx_description
1 polymer ?
#
loop_
_entity_poly.entity_id
_entity_poly.type
_entity_poly.pdbx_seq_one_letter_code
_entity_poly.pdbx_strand_id
1 'polypeptide(L)'
;MAASLAEGGPCPSFMREWCFRHLCSGDSDTIQVSASDVTDFELSQLIERINSASNDISNLVDDVVTCGYTGIVSLENKDSMIRTVVLHSTMRVIPMLDQLRKGLQLYDLPKIMKTHQDLCLPLFVPGEDDEVCSAPHLYLPSGEEPPCEIGSADHQKEVNIINFLQDYLQEIEDSGIPEGLTAGRIMQWMTGQRHKPVLPSEKKDFVINMQFNHGRDTRHTVCFPTVSACSRTVTFPSAHL
;
A
#
# COMPACT_ATOMS: atom_id res chain seq x y z
N MET A 1 -10.97 14.15 2.13
CA MET A 1 -11.26 12.77 2.62
C MET A 1 -12.75 12.47 2.57
N ALA A 2 -13.57 13.07 3.44
CA ALA A 2 -15.02 12.81 3.45
C ALA A 2 -15.71 13.07 2.10
N ALA A 3 -15.43 14.21 1.46
CA ALA A 3 -15.93 14.52 0.12
C ALA A 3 -15.54 13.45 -0.92
N SER A 4 -14.27 13.05 -0.95
CA SER A 4 -13.77 11.98 -1.83
C SER A 4 -14.59 10.70 -1.67
N LEU A 5 -14.81 10.25 -0.43
CA LEU A 5 -15.60 9.04 -0.17
C LEU A 5 -17.08 9.20 -0.55
N ALA A 6 -17.67 10.38 -0.31
CA ALA A 6 -19.06 10.66 -0.66
C ALA A 6 -19.28 10.75 -2.19
N GLU A 7 -18.26 11.16 -2.93
CA GLU A 7 -18.32 11.38 -4.38
C GLU A 7 -17.75 10.19 -5.19
N GLY A 8 -17.33 9.11 -4.53
CA GLY A 8 -16.72 7.95 -5.19
C GLY A 8 -15.29 8.20 -5.70
N GLY A 9 -14.62 9.23 -5.17
CA GLY A 9 -13.19 9.47 -5.37
C GLY A 9 -12.30 8.48 -4.62
N PRO A 10 -10.97 8.60 -4.75
CA PRO A 10 -10.03 7.67 -4.15
C PRO A 10 -10.18 7.62 -2.63
N CYS A 11 -10.11 6.41 -2.09
CA CYS A 11 -10.11 6.17 -0.66
C CYS A 11 -8.75 6.52 -0.03
N PRO A 12 -8.69 6.91 1.25
CA PRO A 12 -7.43 7.16 1.93
C PRO A 12 -6.46 5.98 1.89
N SER A 13 -6.89 4.78 2.30
CA SER A 13 -6.08 3.56 2.40
C SER A 13 -4.60 3.80 2.73
N PHE A 14 -4.32 4.43 3.88
CA PHE A 14 -2.95 4.66 4.36
C PHE A 14 -2.80 4.62 5.89
N MET A 15 -3.91 4.50 6.62
CA MET A 15 -3.92 4.56 8.07
C MET A 15 -3.63 3.20 8.69
N ARG A 16 -3.05 3.19 9.90
CA ARG A 16 -3.06 2.01 10.76
C ARG A 16 -4.48 1.72 11.26
N GLU A 17 -4.75 0.46 11.58
CA GLU A 17 -6.05 0.03 12.08
C GLU A 17 -6.48 0.79 13.34
N TRP A 18 -5.55 1.03 14.28
CA TRP A 18 -5.87 1.75 15.51
C TRP A 18 -6.35 3.19 15.23
N CYS A 19 -5.82 3.86 14.19
CA CYS A 19 -6.29 5.18 13.77
C CYS A 19 -7.73 5.12 13.29
N PHE A 20 -8.08 4.11 12.47
CA PHE A 20 -9.46 3.90 12.02
C PHE A 20 -10.41 3.64 13.19
N ARG A 21 -10.01 2.79 14.15
CA ARG A 21 -10.81 2.53 15.36
C ARG A 21 -11.05 3.80 16.17
N HIS A 22 -10.04 4.66 16.33
CA HIS A 22 -10.19 5.98 16.96
C HIS A 22 -11.13 6.90 16.15
N LEU A 23 -11.01 6.91 14.83
CA LEU A 23 -11.92 7.67 13.95
C LEU A 23 -13.36 7.16 14.00
N CYS A 24 -13.62 5.92 14.45
CA CYS A 24 -14.95 5.36 14.69
C CYS A 24 -15.49 5.72 16.09
N SER A 25 -14.71 5.49 17.14
CA SER A 25 -15.15 5.70 18.53
C SER A 25 -15.06 7.16 18.98
N GLY A 26 -13.96 7.84 18.64
CA GLY A 26 -13.52 9.10 19.25
C GLY A 26 -13.03 8.92 20.69
N ASP A 27 -12.75 7.68 21.10
CA ASP A 27 -12.42 7.32 22.47
C ASP A 27 -10.95 6.90 22.58
N SER A 28 -10.13 7.81 23.12
CA SER A 28 -8.70 7.61 23.34
C SER A 28 -8.40 6.49 24.34
N ASP A 29 -9.32 6.16 25.26
CA ASP A 29 -9.09 5.16 26.29
C ASP A 29 -9.14 3.73 25.73
N THR A 30 -9.70 3.57 24.52
CA THR A 30 -9.79 2.29 23.82
C THR A 30 -8.60 2.00 22.91
N ILE A 31 -7.64 2.92 22.80
CA ILE A 31 -6.47 2.77 21.94
C ILE A 31 -5.54 1.70 22.53
N GLN A 32 -5.42 0.58 21.82
CA GLN A 32 -4.47 -0.49 22.09
C GLN A 32 -3.42 -0.46 20.98
N VAL A 33 -2.20 -0.02 21.32
CA VAL A 33 -1.07 0.15 20.40
C VAL A 33 0.17 -0.55 20.93
N SER A 34 1.01 -0.98 20.00
CA SER A 34 2.21 -1.75 20.24
C SER A 34 3.43 -1.13 19.54
N ALA A 35 4.61 -1.72 19.75
CA ALA A 35 5.83 -1.30 19.08
C ALA A 35 5.71 -1.28 17.54
N SER A 36 4.99 -2.24 16.95
CA SER A 36 4.79 -2.29 15.49
C SER A 36 3.88 -1.17 14.96
N ASP A 37 3.13 -0.49 15.81
CA ASP A 37 2.26 0.62 15.40
C ASP A 37 3.00 1.95 15.27
N VAL A 38 4.26 2.02 15.72
CA VAL A 38 5.12 3.19 15.58
C VAL A 38 5.64 3.29 14.15
N THR A 39 5.23 4.35 13.45
CA THR A 39 5.64 4.63 12.06
C THR A 39 6.79 5.63 11.95
N ASP A 40 7.11 6.33 13.05
CA ASP A 40 8.23 7.26 13.09
C ASP A 40 9.55 6.48 13.12
N PHE A 41 10.41 6.71 12.12
CA PHE A 41 11.65 5.96 11.93
C PHE A 41 12.63 6.08 13.09
N GLU A 42 12.75 7.26 13.70
CA GLU A 42 13.67 7.49 14.81
C GLU A 42 13.17 6.79 16.07
N LEU A 43 11.86 6.89 16.35
CA LEU A 43 11.24 6.21 17.49
C LEU A 43 11.24 4.68 17.32
N SER A 44 11.03 4.17 16.10
CA SER A 44 11.14 2.73 15.81
C SER A 44 12.56 2.21 16.01
N GLN A 45 13.58 2.93 15.53
CA GLN A 45 14.97 2.60 15.83
C GLN A 45 15.28 2.64 17.32
N LEU A 46 14.74 3.61 18.05
CA LEU A 46 14.91 3.70 19.50
C LEU A 46 14.34 2.46 20.20
N ILE A 47 13.15 2.00 19.80
CA ILE A 47 12.54 0.77 20.31
C ILE A 47 13.44 -0.45 20.03
N GLU A 48 13.96 -0.58 18.81
CA GLU A 48 14.87 -1.66 18.45
C GLU A 48 16.16 -1.65 19.28
N ARG A 49 16.76 -0.47 19.47
CA ARG A 49 17.96 -0.29 20.30
C ARG A 49 17.69 -0.70 21.75
N ILE A 50 16.59 -0.26 22.35
CA ILE A 50 16.18 -0.64 23.71
C ILE A 50 16.00 -2.17 23.81
N ASN A 51 15.34 -2.79 22.85
CA ASN A 51 15.15 -4.24 22.82
C ASN A 51 16.49 -4.99 22.74
N SER A 52 17.38 -4.56 21.84
CA SER A 52 18.67 -5.20 21.58
C SER A 52 19.75 -4.98 22.65
N ALA A 53 19.60 -3.97 23.51
CA ALA A 53 20.61 -3.62 24.51
C ALA A 53 20.85 -4.76 25.51
N SER A 54 22.06 -5.32 25.58
CA SER A 54 22.34 -6.49 26.44
C SER A 54 23.13 -6.14 27.71
N ASN A 55 24.02 -5.15 27.64
CA ASN A 55 24.99 -4.88 28.70
C ASN A 55 24.94 -3.42 29.20
N ASP A 56 24.73 -2.47 28.30
CA ASP A 56 24.67 -1.04 28.63
C ASP A 56 23.52 -0.39 27.86
N ILE A 57 22.83 0.51 28.55
CA ILE A 57 21.69 1.28 28.04
C ILE A 57 21.83 2.78 28.35
N SER A 58 22.95 3.18 28.94
CA SER A 58 23.23 4.55 29.39
C SER A 58 23.21 5.55 28.24
N ASN A 59 23.57 5.11 27.03
CA ASN A 59 23.55 5.93 25.82
C ASN A 59 22.13 6.21 25.29
N LEU A 60 21.09 5.56 25.82
CA LEU A 60 19.69 5.77 25.42
C LEU A 60 18.90 6.61 26.44
N VAL A 61 19.53 7.05 27.52
CA VAL A 61 18.86 7.76 28.63
C VAL A 61 18.18 9.03 28.11
N ASP A 62 18.92 9.88 27.40
CA ASP A 62 18.39 11.16 26.92
C ASP A 62 17.24 10.97 25.93
N ASP A 63 17.34 10.01 25.02
CA ASP A 63 16.30 9.70 24.03
C ASP A 63 15.00 9.23 24.69
N VAL A 64 15.12 8.34 25.69
CA VAL A 64 13.97 7.76 26.41
C VAL A 64 13.33 8.77 27.36
N VAL A 65 14.13 9.60 28.03
CA VAL A 65 13.63 10.71 28.85
C VAL A 65 12.95 11.77 28.00
N THR A 66 13.46 12.05 26.80
CA THR A 66 12.82 12.97 25.84
C THR A 66 11.44 12.47 25.41
N CYS A 67 11.23 11.14 25.36
CA CYS A 67 9.91 10.55 25.14
C CYS A 67 8.97 10.68 26.34
N GLY A 68 9.44 11.16 27.50
CA GLY A 68 8.66 11.36 28.72
C GLY A 68 8.80 10.25 29.76
N TYR A 69 9.81 9.38 29.64
CA TYR A 69 10.04 8.33 30.64
C TYR A 69 10.60 8.92 31.93
N THR A 70 9.96 8.63 33.06
CA THR A 70 10.35 9.13 34.38
C THR A 70 10.90 8.05 35.31
N GLY A 71 11.01 6.81 34.83
CA GLY A 71 11.54 5.68 35.60
C GLY A 71 13.07 5.61 35.56
N ILE A 72 13.63 4.65 36.29
CA ILE A 72 15.06 4.35 36.20
C ILE A 72 15.32 3.62 34.88
N VAL A 73 16.15 4.21 34.03
CA VAL A 73 16.59 3.61 32.78
C VAL A 73 17.54 2.45 33.10
N SER A 74 17.07 1.23 32.92
CA SER A 74 17.82 0.01 33.20
C SER A 74 17.36 -1.14 32.29
N LEU A 75 18.19 -2.19 32.17
CA LEU A 75 17.87 -3.38 31.38
C LEU A 75 16.64 -4.15 31.89
N GLU A 76 16.28 -3.99 33.16
CA GLU A 76 15.10 -4.60 33.78
C GLU A 76 13.80 -3.90 33.38
N ASN A 77 13.88 -2.63 32.98
CA ASN A 77 12.71 -1.78 32.72
C ASN A 77 12.43 -1.55 31.24
N LYS A 78 13.02 -2.35 30.34
CA LYS A 78 12.89 -2.21 28.89
C LYS A 78 11.45 -2.09 28.40
N ASP A 79 10.56 -2.97 28.90
CA ASP A 79 9.14 -2.96 28.50
C ASP A 79 8.45 -1.64 28.84
N SER A 80 8.78 -1.06 30.00
CA SER A 80 8.23 0.23 30.43
C SER A 80 8.78 1.38 29.59
N MET A 81 10.05 1.31 29.19
CA MET A 81 10.66 2.29 28.28
C MET A 81 10.00 2.22 26.90
N ILE A 82 9.89 1.03 26.31
CA ILE A 82 9.24 0.82 25.01
C ILE A 82 7.80 1.30 25.03
N ARG A 83 7.03 0.94 26.07
CA ARG A 83 5.66 1.41 26.23
C ARG A 83 5.57 2.94 26.26
N THR A 84 6.55 3.59 26.87
CA THR A 84 6.61 5.06 26.91
C THR A 84 6.90 5.65 25.53
N VAL A 85 7.82 5.07 24.76
CA VAL A 85 8.10 5.49 23.38
C VAL A 85 6.86 5.31 22.48
N VAL A 86 6.17 4.17 22.60
CA VAL A 86 4.91 3.90 21.88
C VAL A 86 3.84 4.93 22.24
N LEU A 87 3.68 5.23 23.54
CA LEU A 87 2.72 6.22 24.01
C LEU A 87 3.06 7.62 23.52
N HIS A 88 4.34 8.00 23.58
CA HIS A 88 4.84 9.28 23.07
C HIS A 88 4.50 9.47 21.59
N SER A 89 4.79 8.45 20.77
CA SER A 89 4.44 8.44 19.35
C SER A 89 2.93 8.62 19.14
N THR A 90 2.13 7.82 19.85
CA THR A 90 0.67 7.79 19.67
C THR A 90 -0.01 9.08 20.12
N MET A 91 0.37 9.63 21.28
CA MET A 91 -0.22 10.86 21.84
C MET A 91 -0.03 12.08 20.95
N ARG A 92 1.05 12.12 20.15
CA ARG A 92 1.26 13.20 19.16
C ARG A 92 0.27 13.12 18.00
N VAL A 93 -0.23 11.93 17.68
CA VAL A 93 -1.14 11.67 16.55
C VAL A 93 -2.61 11.90 16.91
N ILE A 94 -3.02 11.63 18.16
CA ILE A 94 -4.42 11.76 18.61
C ILE A 94 -5.06 13.13 18.27
N PRO A 95 -4.42 14.29 18.55
CA PRO A 95 -5.02 15.58 18.24
C PRO A 95 -5.30 15.78 16.74
N MET A 96 -4.46 15.21 15.87
CA MET A 96 -4.66 15.24 14.41
C MET A 96 -5.84 14.35 14.02
N LEU A 97 -5.98 13.17 14.62
CA LEU A 97 -7.13 12.29 14.39
C LEU A 97 -8.44 12.94 14.86
N ASP A 98 -8.43 13.67 15.98
CA ASP A 98 -9.60 14.40 16.46
C ASP A 98 -10.03 15.51 15.50
N GLN A 99 -9.07 16.25 14.93
CA GLN A 99 -9.35 17.23 13.89
C GLN A 99 -9.88 16.58 12.62
N LEU A 100 -9.28 15.46 12.20
CA LEU A 100 -9.74 14.71 11.04
C LEU A 100 -11.17 14.20 11.24
N ARG A 101 -11.48 13.63 12.41
CA ARG A 101 -12.83 13.17 12.78
C ARG A 101 -13.85 14.31 12.71
N LYS A 102 -13.50 15.52 13.16
CA LYS A 102 -14.38 16.69 13.01
C LYS A 102 -14.68 17.00 11.55
N GLY A 103 -13.69 16.87 10.66
CA GLY A 103 -13.89 17.01 9.22
C GLY A 103 -14.80 15.92 8.64
N LEU A 104 -14.63 14.66 9.07
CA LEU A 104 -15.50 13.54 8.67
C LEU A 104 -16.94 13.72 9.16
N GLN A 105 -17.12 14.31 10.34
CA GLN A 105 -18.42 14.57 10.96
C GLN A 105 -19.32 15.49 10.11
N LEU A 106 -18.74 16.36 9.27
CA LEU A 106 -19.50 17.24 8.35
C LEU A 106 -20.33 16.46 7.34
N TYR A 107 -19.97 15.21 7.06
CA TYR A 107 -20.69 14.28 6.18
C TYR A 107 -21.38 13.15 6.96
N ASP A 108 -21.50 13.28 8.29
CA ASP A 108 -22.01 12.23 9.20
C ASP A 108 -21.30 10.87 9.10
N LEU A 109 -20.10 10.84 8.51
CA LEU A 109 -19.35 9.63 8.22
C LEU A 109 -18.98 8.81 9.47
N PRO A 110 -18.60 9.40 10.63
CA PRO A 110 -18.26 8.63 11.83
C PRO A 110 -19.39 7.71 12.31
N LYS A 111 -20.66 8.09 12.09
CA LYS A 111 -21.81 7.24 12.40
C LYS A 111 -21.82 6.00 11.51
N ILE A 112 -21.65 6.18 10.20
CA ILE A 112 -21.61 5.11 9.21
C ILE A 112 -20.42 4.18 9.48
N MET A 113 -19.23 4.76 9.71
CA MET A 113 -18.01 4.01 10.01
C MET A 113 -18.17 3.16 11.27
N LYS A 114 -18.83 3.69 12.31
CA LYS A 114 -19.10 2.94 13.54
C LYS A 114 -20.09 1.79 13.33
N THR A 115 -21.10 1.97 12.48
CA THR A 115 -22.14 0.96 12.19
C THR A 115 -21.65 -0.13 11.22
N HIS A 116 -20.84 0.23 10.23
CA HIS A 116 -20.38 -0.65 9.15
C HIS A 116 -18.84 -0.71 9.12
N GLN A 117 -18.23 -1.10 10.24
CA GLN A 117 -16.78 -1.09 10.41
C GLN A 117 -16.07 -2.00 9.41
N ASP A 118 -16.62 -3.18 9.15
CA ASP A 118 -16.13 -4.17 8.20
C ASP A 118 -16.06 -3.62 6.76
N LEU A 119 -17.08 -2.87 6.34
CA LEU A 119 -17.13 -2.26 5.01
C LEU A 119 -16.24 -1.02 4.92
N CYS A 120 -16.11 -0.26 6.00
CA CYS A 120 -15.36 0.99 6.00
C CYS A 120 -13.87 0.80 6.23
N LEU A 121 -13.45 -0.24 6.96
CA LEU A 121 -12.04 -0.49 7.30
C LEU A 121 -11.11 -0.48 6.08
N PRO A 122 -11.42 -1.20 4.97
CA PRO A 122 -10.56 -1.23 3.78
C PRO A 122 -10.47 0.13 3.03
N LEU A 123 -11.35 1.09 3.34
CA LEU A 123 -11.28 2.43 2.74
C LEU A 123 -10.20 3.30 3.42
N PHE A 124 -9.83 2.99 4.66
CA PHE A 124 -8.88 3.79 5.43
C PHE A 124 -7.57 3.07 5.69
N VAL A 125 -7.62 1.75 5.83
CA VAL A 125 -6.50 0.89 6.22
C VAL A 125 -6.13 0.01 5.03
N PRO A 126 -4.86 0.04 4.58
CA PRO A 126 -4.38 -0.88 3.56
C PRO A 126 -4.64 -2.34 3.95
N GLY A 127 -5.22 -3.12 3.05
CA GLY A 127 -5.35 -4.57 3.22
C GLY A 127 -4.04 -5.30 2.87
N GLU A 128 -3.92 -6.57 3.27
CA GLU A 128 -2.79 -7.44 2.88
C GLU A 128 -2.66 -7.56 1.34
N ASP A 129 -3.76 -7.43 0.60
CA ASP A 129 -3.81 -7.49 -0.87
C ASP A 129 -3.53 -6.16 -1.59
N ASP A 130 -3.41 -5.05 -0.86
CA ASP A 130 -3.14 -3.73 -1.46
C ASP A 130 -1.66 -3.58 -1.88
N GLU A 131 -0.77 -4.45 -1.40
CA GLU A 131 0.67 -4.34 -1.67
C GLU A 131 1.12 -4.75 -3.08
N VAL A 132 0.31 -5.45 -3.88
CA VAL A 132 0.91 -6.13 -5.06
C VAL A 132 0.24 -5.73 -6.36
N CYS A 133 0.73 -4.66 -7.01
CA CYS A 133 0.47 -4.43 -8.43
C CYS A 133 1.28 -5.40 -9.32
N SER A 134 2.30 -6.06 -8.74
CA SER A 134 3.13 -7.10 -9.36
C SER A 134 2.49 -8.49 -9.41
N ALA A 135 1.26 -8.66 -8.92
CA ALA A 135 0.71 -9.98 -8.69
C ALA A 135 0.42 -10.68 -10.04
N PRO A 136 0.95 -11.89 -10.29
CA PRO A 136 0.83 -12.55 -11.59
C PRO A 136 -0.62 -12.77 -12.03
N HIS A 137 -1.54 -12.94 -11.09
CA HIS A 137 -2.97 -13.15 -11.36
C HIS A 137 -3.69 -11.92 -11.90
N LEU A 138 -3.10 -10.72 -11.82
CA LEU A 138 -3.67 -9.50 -12.39
C LEU A 138 -3.43 -9.40 -13.89
N TYR A 139 -2.44 -10.12 -14.41
CA TYR A 139 -1.97 -10.06 -15.79
C TYR A 139 -2.38 -11.33 -16.51
N LEU A 140 -3.49 -11.28 -17.25
CA LEU A 140 -3.93 -12.42 -18.05
C LEU A 140 -3.69 -12.15 -19.54
N PRO A 141 -3.18 -13.14 -20.29
CA PRO A 141 -3.27 -13.12 -21.74
C PRO A 141 -4.74 -12.92 -22.14
N SER A 142 -5.03 -11.90 -22.95
CA SER A 142 -6.38 -11.62 -23.41
C SER A 142 -6.80 -12.67 -24.41
N GLY A 143 -7.76 -13.52 -24.03
CA GLY A 143 -8.28 -14.58 -24.90
C GLY A 143 -9.49 -14.14 -25.72
N GLU A 144 -9.25 -13.74 -26.97
CA GLU A 144 -10.18 -13.97 -28.10
C GLU A 144 -9.47 -14.52 -29.35
N GLU A 145 -8.14 -14.54 -29.40
CA GLU A 145 -7.34 -15.34 -30.35
C GLU A 145 -6.63 -16.45 -29.57
N PRO A 146 -6.44 -17.66 -30.13
CA PRO A 146 -5.75 -18.72 -29.41
C PRO A 146 -4.37 -18.19 -28.99
N PRO A 147 -3.99 -18.26 -27.69
CA PRO A 147 -2.62 -17.97 -27.30
C PRO A 147 -1.69 -18.79 -28.19
N CYS A 148 -0.59 -18.18 -28.65
CA CYS A 148 0.40 -18.86 -29.48
C CYS A 148 0.67 -20.26 -28.91
N GLU A 149 0.72 -21.28 -29.78
CA GLU A 149 0.82 -22.68 -29.33
C GLU A 149 1.92 -22.81 -28.27
N ILE A 150 1.57 -23.45 -27.15
CA ILE A 150 2.49 -23.63 -26.02
C ILE A 150 3.76 -24.33 -26.54
N GLY A 151 4.91 -23.65 -26.42
CA GLY A 151 6.20 -24.11 -26.94
C GLY A 151 6.63 -23.51 -28.29
N SER A 152 5.83 -22.64 -28.89
CA SER A 152 6.24 -21.85 -30.06
C SER A 152 7.23 -20.74 -29.69
N ALA A 153 8.01 -20.28 -30.68
CA ALA A 153 8.94 -19.15 -30.49
C ALA A 153 8.19 -17.87 -30.08
N ASP A 154 7.00 -17.65 -30.65
CA ASP A 154 6.16 -16.51 -30.31
C ASP A 154 5.67 -16.61 -28.86
N HIS A 155 5.20 -17.78 -28.41
CA HIS A 155 4.83 -18.01 -27.02
C HIS A 155 5.99 -17.75 -26.05
N GLN A 156 7.22 -18.17 -26.40
CA GLN A 156 8.39 -17.88 -25.58
C GLN A 156 8.66 -16.37 -25.45
N LYS A 157 8.44 -15.59 -26.51
CA LYS A 157 8.55 -14.13 -26.46
C LYS A 157 7.48 -13.51 -25.56
N GLU A 158 6.24 -13.98 -25.65
CA GLU A 158 5.14 -13.52 -24.77
C GLU A 158 5.49 -13.75 -23.30
N VAL A 159 5.91 -14.97 -22.94
CA VAL A 159 6.31 -15.33 -21.57
C VAL A 159 7.47 -14.46 -21.09
N ASN A 160 8.47 -14.22 -21.94
CA ASN A 160 9.59 -13.36 -21.57
C ASN A 160 9.14 -11.92 -21.29
N ILE A 161 8.26 -11.34 -22.11
CA ILE A 161 7.71 -10.00 -21.88
C ILE A 161 6.96 -9.93 -20.55
N ILE A 162 6.14 -10.94 -20.25
CA ILE A 162 5.39 -11.00 -18.99
C ILE A 162 6.34 -11.07 -17.80
N ASN A 163 7.35 -11.93 -17.85
CA ASN A 163 8.33 -12.07 -16.77
C ASN A 163 9.10 -10.76 -16.56
N PHE A 164 9.59 -10.12 -17.64
CA PHE A 164 10.28 -8.83 -17.52
C PHE A 164 9.39 -7.73 -16.95
N LEU A 165 8.11 -7.70 -17.31
CA LEU A 165 7.17 -6.74 -16.73
C LEU A 165 6.96 -6.99 -15.23
N GLN A 166 6.82 -8.26 -14.82
CA GLN A 166 6.67 -8.63 -13.41
C GLN A 166 7.90 -8.28 -12.60
N ASP A 167 9.10 -8.62 -13.09
CA ASP A 167 10.37 -8.29 -12.45
C ASP A 167 10.53 -6.76 -12.32
N TYR A 168 10.20 -6.00 -13.37
CA TYR A 168 10.27 -4.54 -13.36
C TYR A 168 9.31 -3.90 -12.36
N LEU A 169 8.08 -4.41 -12.24
CA LEU A 169 7.11 -3.92 -11.26
C LEU A 169 7.56 -4.21 -9.83
N GLN A 170 8.12 -5.40 -9.60
CA GLN A 170 8.67 -5.80 -8.31
C GLN A 170 9.85 -4.91 -7.92
N GLU A 171 10.80 -4.67 -8.83
CA GLU A 171 11.94 -3.79 -8.60
C GLU A 171 11.50 -2.36 -8.23
N ILE A 172 10.44 -1.85 -8.86
CA ILE A 172 9.89 -0.53 -8.56
C ILE A 172 9.25 -0.48 -7.17
N GLU A 173 8.53 -1.53 -6.77
CA GLU A 173 7.93 -1.63 -5.44
C GLU A 173 9.02 -1.71 -4.35
N ASP A 174 10.08 -2.50 -4.60
CA ASP A 174 11.18 -2.72 -3.64
C ASP A 174 12.13 -1.52 -3.51
N SER A 175 12.26 -0.70 -4.57
CA SER A 175 13.19 0.44 -4.58
C SER A 175 12.80 1.57 -3.61
N GLY A 176 11.53 1.65 -3.19
CA GLY A 176 11.07 2.59 -2.16
C GLY A 176 11.24 4.08 -2.47
N ILE A 177 11.52 4.47 -3.73
CA ILE A 177 11.79 5.86 -4.12
C ILE A 177 10.47 6.64 -4.24
N PRO A 178 10.15 7.59 -3.32
CA PRO A 178 8.82 8.22 -3.26
C PRO A 178 8.50 9.15 -4.43
N GLU A 179 9.53 9.69 -5.10
CA GLU A 179 9.39 10.64 -6.21
C GLU A 179 9.53 9.99 -7.61
N GLY A 180 9.73 8.67 -7.66
CA GLY A 180 9.94 7.90 -8.89
C GLY A 180 8.67 7.43 -9.59
N LEU A 181 8.86 6.64 -10.66
CA LEU A 181 7.80 5.81 -11.23
C LEU A 181 7.41 4.75 -10.18
N THR A 182 6.12 4.59 -9.90
CA THR A 182 5.61 3.57 -8.97
C THR A 182 4.76 2.56 -9.73
N ALA A 183 4.62 1.34 -9.19
CA ALA A 183 3.74 0.33 -9.80
C ALA A 183 2.30 0.85 -9.94
N GLY A 184 1.81 1.61 -8.96
CA GLY A 184 0.53 2.32 -9.07
C GLY A 184 0.46 3.32 -10.25
N ARG A 185 1.55 4.03 -10.59
CA ARG A 185 1.57 4.90 -11.79
C ARG A 185 1.51 4.09 -13.08
N ILE A 186 2.14 2.93 -13.12
CA ILE A 186 2.08 2.00 -14.26
C ILE A 186 0.67 1.43 -14.39
N MET A 187 0.05 1.02 -13.28
CA MET A 187 -1.36 0.60 -13.23
C MET A 187 -2.30 1.70 -13.71
N GLN A 188 -2.07 2.94 -13.27
CA GLN A 188 -2.85 4.10 -13.73
C GLN A 188 -2.74 4.30 -15.23
N TRP A 189 -1.55 4.10 -15.79
CA TRP A 189 -1.35 4.17 -17.22
C TRP A 189 -2.06 3.03 -17.95
N MET A 190 -2.03 1.79 -17.44
CA MET A 190 -2.68 0.61 -18.04
C MET A 190 -4.21 0.60 -17.93
N THR A 191 -4.76 1.11 -16.83
CA THR A 191 -6.17 0.91 -16.46
C THR A 191 -6.94 2.22 -16.27
N GLY A 192 -6.26 3.37 -16.30
CA GLY A 192 -6.84 4.66 -15.95
C GLY A 192 -6.94 4.92 -14.44
N GLN A 193 -6.70 3.90 -13.60
CA GLN A 193 -6.81 4.00 -12.14
C GLN A 193 -5.52 3.55 -11.45
N ARG A 194 -5.07 4.33 -10.46
CA ARG A 194 -3.85 4.02 -9.68
C ARG A 194 -4.07 2.91 -8.65
N HIS A 195 -5.32 2.61 -8.30
CA HIS A 195 -5.68 1.69 -7.24
C HIS A 195 -6.50 0.52 -7.80
N LYS A 196 -6.39 -0.64 -7.13
CA LYS A 196 -7.32 -1.75 -7.34
C LYS A 196 -8.71 -1.35 -6.84
N PRO A 197 -9.80 -1.88 -7.44
CA PRO A 197 -11.13 -1.70 -6.90
C PRO A 197 -11.20 -2.19 -5.45
N VAL A 198 -11.98 -1.53 -4.61
CA VAL A 198 -12.10 -1.91 -3.20
C VAL A 198 -13.17 -2.99 -3.01
N LEU A 199 -14.23 -2.96 -3.82
CA LEU A 199 -15.36 -3.87 -3.66
C LEU A 199 -14.97 -5.31 -4.04
N PRO A 200 -15.34 -6.33 -3.23
CA PRO A 200 -15.01 -7.73 -3.54
C PRO A 200 -15.53 -8.21 -4.89
N SER A 201 -16.69 -7.71 -5.34
CA SER A 201 -17.23 -8.01 -6.67
C SER A 201 -16.36 -7.44 -7.79
N GLU A 202 -15.90 -6.20 -7.65
CA GLU A 202 -15.06 -5.54 -8.64
C GLU A 202 -13.64 -6.11 -8.65
N LYS A 203 -13.09 -6.47 -7.47
CA LYS A 203 -11.78 -7.13 -7.34
C LYS A 203 -11.71 -8.44 -8.11
N LYS A 204 -12.77 -9.26 -8.05
CA LYS A 204 -12.84 -10.55 -8.77
C LYS A 204 -12.73 -10.39 -10.28
N ASP A 205 -13.29 -9.32 -10.82
CA ASP A 205 -13.32 -9.04 -12.25
C ASP A 205 -12.19 -8.09 -12.68
N PHE A 206 -11.30 -7.70 -11.76
CA PHE A 206 -10.21 -6.77 -12.01
C PHE A 206 -8.99 -7.47 -12.60
N VAL A 207 -8.97 -7.54 -13.93
CA VAL A 207 -7.90 -8.16 -14.72
C VAL A 207 -7.37 -7.18 -15.76
N ILE A 208 -6.06 -7.19 -15.95
CA ILE A 208 -5.35 -6.51 -17.03
C ILE A 208 -5.11 -7.51 -18.15
N ASN A 209 -5.72 -7.23 -19.28
CA ASN A 209 -5.66 -8.01 -20.50
C ASN A 209 -4.35 -7.70 -21.23
N MET A 210 -3.51 -8.71 -21.47
CA MET A 210 -2.27 -8.56 -22.23
C MET A 210 -2.45 -9.11 -23.65
N GLN A 211 -2.10 -8.31 -24.64
CA GLN A 211 -2.05 -8.69 -26.04
C GLN A 211 -0.63 -8.53 -26.58
N PHE A 212 -0.27 -9.34 -27.56
CA PHE A 212 1.07 -9.35 -28.14
C PHE A 212 0.97 -9.13 -29.64
N ASN A 213 1.59 -8.05 -30.11
CA ASN A 213 1.69 -7.75 -31.52
C ASN A 213 2.99 -8.34 -32.07
N HIS A 214 2.87 -9.50 -32.70
CA HIS A 214 3.96 -10.23 -33.35
C HIS A 214 4.45 -9.62 -34.67
N GLY A 215 3.82 -8.52 -35.13
CA GLY A 215 4.32 -7.69 -36.22
C GLY A 215 4.50 -8.45 -37.55
N ARG A 216 3.45 -8.53 -38.36
CA ARG A 216 3.58 -9.02 -39.76
C ARG A 216 4.02 -7.94 -40.76
N ASP A 217 4.12 -6.67 -40.34
CA ASP A 217 4.42 -5.54 -41.23
C ASP A 217 5.81 -4.96 -40.96
N THR A 218 6.69 -4.97 -41.96
CA THR A 218 8.16 -4.81 -41.80
C THR A 218 8.66 -3.36 -41.82
N ARG A 219 7.77 -2.37 -41.60
CA ARG A 219 8.07 -0.94 -41.88
C ARG A 219 8.28 -0.04 -40.66
N HIS A 220 8.31 -0.59 -39.45
CA HIS A 220 8.54 0.19 -38.22
C HIS A 220 9.91 -0.11 -37.59
N THR A 221 10.59 0.94 -37.12
CA THR A 221 11.94 0.87 -36.52
C THR A 221 11.92 0.74 -34.99
N VAL A 222 10.87 1.22 -34.32
CA VAL A 222 10.66 1.12 -32.86
C VAL A 222 9.16 1.04 -32.60
N CYS A 223 8.73 0.09 -31.77
CA CYS A 223 7.34 -0.02 -31.30
C CYS A 223 7.28 0.19 -29.80
N PHE A 224 6.27 0.93 -29.33
CA PHE A 224 5.96 1.11 -27.91
C PHE A 224 4.70 0.33 -27.54
N PRO A 225 4.55 -0.09 -26.27
CA PRO A 225 3.31 -0.70 -25.84
C PRO A 225 2.16 0.32 -25.92
N THR A 226 0.97 -0.16 -26.29
CA THR A 226 -0.24 0.67 -26.40
C THR A 226 -1.28 0.20 -25.40
N VAL A 227 -2.12 1.13 -24.92
CA VAL A 227 -3.11 0.85 -23.88
C VAL A 227 -4.50 1.30 -24.29
N SER A 228 -5.47 0.44 -24.03
CA SER A 228 -6.89 0.75 -23.96
C SER A 228 -7.34 0.63 -22.50
N ALA A 229 -7.36 1.76 -21.79
CA ALA A 229 -7.72 1.80 -20.38
C ALA A 229 -9.18 1.31 -20.14
N CYS A 230 -10.10 1.63 -21.05
CA CYS A 230 -11.51 1.23 -20.96
C CYS A 230 -11.70 -0.29 -20.95
N SER A 231 -10.87 -1.03 -21.70
CA SER A 231 -10.89 -2.50 -21.73
C SER A 231 -9.83 -3.13 -20.82
N ARG A 232 -9.05 -2.29 -20.10
CA ARG A 232 -7.88 -2.69 -19.30
C ARG A 232 -6.92 -3.55 -20.12
N THR A 233 -6.73 -3.20 -21.39
CA THR A 233 -5.90 -3.95 -22.33
C THR A 233 -4.60 -3.23 -22.61
N VAL A 234 -3.48 -3.92 -22.44
CA VAL A 234 -2.15 -3.48 -22.88
C VAL A 234 -1.68 -4.37 -24.02
N THR A 235 -1.22 -3.76 -25.10
CA THR A 235 -0.65 -4.47 -26.25
C THR A 235 0.85 -4.24 -26.30
N PHE A 236 1.63 -5.31 -26.13
CA PHE A 236 3.09 -5.29 -26.20
C PHE A 236 3.57 -5.65 -27.61
N PRO A 237 4.54 -4.90 -28.17
CA PRO A 237 5.22 -5.32 -29.38
C PRO A 237 6.23 -6.44 -29.09
N SER A 238 6.15 -7.55 -29.82
CA SER A 238 7.06 -8.70 -29.69
C SER A 238 8.00 -8.86 -30.89
N ALA A 239 7.81 -8.09 -31.96
CA ALA A 239 8.58 -8.18 -33.20
C ALA A 239 10.08 -7.84 -33.08
N HIS A 240 10.49 -7.11 -32.04
CA HIS A 240 11.86 -6.65 -31.82
C HIS A 240 12.60 -7.35 -30.67
N LEU A 241 12.01 -8.43 -30.14
CA LEU A 241 12.55 -9.25 -29.05
C LEU A 241 13.10 -10.58 -29.55
#